data_AF-A0A818EKW0-F1
#
_entry.id   AF-A0A818EKW0-F1
#
_cell.length_a   1.000
_cell.length_b   1.000
_cell.length_c   1.000
_cell.angle_alpha   90.00
_cell.angle_beta   90.00
_cell.angle_gamma   90.00
#
_symmetry.space_group_name_H-M   'P 1'
#
loop_
_entity.id
_entity.type
_entity.pdbx_description
1 polymer ?
#
loop_
_entity_poly.entity_id
_entity_poly.type
_entity_poly.pdbx_seq_one_letter_code
_entity_poly.pdbx_strand_id
1 'polypeptide(L)'
;MNPPKYWCLDDMADLTYLNDASVLATLRDRYGRWLIYTYSGLFCVVINPYKRLPIYNMKVVLAYRGRKRTEVAPHLYAISDTAYSNMLR
;
A
#
# COMPACT_ATOMS: atom_id res chain seq x y z
N MET A 1 12.66 -14.47 -11.64
CA MET A 1 11.33 -14.51 -10.99
C MET A 1 11.54 -14.31 -9.50
N ASN A 2 10.76 -13.45 -8.85
CA ASN A 2 10.89 -13.27 -7.40
C ASN A 2 10.49 -14.54 -6.64
N PRO A 3 11.21 -14.92 -5.56
CA PRO A 3 10.84 -16.05 -4.72
C PRO A 3 9.41 -15.94 -4.15
N PRO A 4 8.72 -17.06 -3.84
CA PRO A 4 7.34 -17.06 -3.34
C PRO A 4 7.11 -16.25 -2.06
N LYS A 5 8.14 -16.07 -1.22
CA LYS A 5 8.07 -15.25 0.00
C LYS A 5 7.74 -13.77 -0.28
N TYR A 6 7.92 -13.31 -1.51
CA TYR A 6 7.65 -11.93 -1.94
C TYR A 6 6.27 -11.76 -2.58
N TRP A 7 5.39 -12.75 -2.45
CA TRP A 7 4.00 -12.62 -2.90
C TRP A 7 3.25 -11.64 -1.99
N CYS A 8 2.45 -10.77 -2.61
CA CYS A 8 1.57 -9.82 -1.92
C CYS A 8 2.30 -8.86 -0.95
N LEU A 9 3.56 -8.49 -1.22
CA LEU A 9 4.26 -7.46 -0.43
C LEU A 9 3.49 -6.14 -0.41
N ASP A 10 3.63 -5.41 0.69
CA ASP A 10 3.06 -4.08 0.87
C ASP A 10 3.86 -2.99 0.15
N ASP A 11 5.17 -3.18 -0.01
CA ASP A 11 6.05 -2.31 -0.77
C ASP A 11 6.77 -3.08 -1.88
N MET A 12 6.63 -2.61 -3.11
CA MET A 12 7.32 -3.20 -4.26
C MET A 12 8.81 -2.86 -4.29
N ALA A 13 9.27 -1.87 -3.52
CA ALA A 13 10.70 -1.59 -3.36
C ALA A 13 11.46 -2.74 -2.68
N ASP A 14 10.75 -3.62 -1.97
CA ASP A 14 11.34 -4.79 -1.30
C ASP A 14 11.54 -5.99 -2.25
N LEU A 15 11.12 -5.89 -3.51
CA LEU A 15 11.31 -6.93 -4.51
C LEU A 15 12.79 -7.04 -4.91
N THR A 16 13.32 -8.27 -4.93
CA THR A 16 14.69 -8.52 -5.40
C THR A 16 14.85 -8.20 -6.89
N TYR A 17 13.84 -8.55 -7.69
CA TYR A 17 13.81 -8.27 -9.13
C TYR A 17 12.66 -7.31 -9.43
N LEU A 18 12.98 -6.03 -9.58
CA LEU A 18 12.05 -4.98 -9.95
C LEU A 18 12.00 -4.81 -11.48
N ASN A 19 11.17 -5.62 -12.13
CA ASN A 19 10.89 -5.55 -13.56
C ASN A 19 9.38 -5.46 -13.80
N ASP A 20 8.98 -5.07 -15.00
CA ASP A 20 7.57 -4.85 -15.36
C ASP A 20 6.69 -6.06 -15.07
N ALA A 21 7.17 -7.27 -15.36
CA ALA A 21 6.44 -8.51 -15.11
C ALA A 21 6.23 -8.77 -13.61
N SER A 22 7.24 -8.51 -12.77
CA SER A 22 7.16 -8.64 -11.31
C SER A 22 6.20 -7.62 -10.70
N VAL A 23 6.27 -6.37 -11.16
CA VAL A 23 5.37 -5.29 -10.72
C VAL A 23 3.93 -5.64 -11.08
N LEU A 24 3.68 -6.00 -12.34
CA LEU A 24 2.35 -6.39 -12.81
C LEU A 24 1.81 -7.60 -12.05
N ALA A 25 2.63 -8.62 -11.82
CA ALA A 25 2.22 -9.82 -11.08
C ALA A 25 1.82 -9.48 -9.62
N THR A 26 2.59 -8.62 -8.96
CA THR A 26 2.32 -8.19 -7.57
C THR A 26 1.03 -7.37 -7.50
N LEU A 27 0.87 -6.39 -8.38
CA LEU A 27 -0.34 -5.57 -8.45
C LEU A 27 -1.58 -6.42 -8.79
N ARG A 28 -1.45 -7.39 -9.69
CA ARG A 28 -2.55 -8.31 -10.06
C ARG A 28 -2.98 -9.19 -8.89
N ASP A 29 -2.03 -9.78 -8.15
CA ASP A 29 -2.34 -10.62 -6.99
C ASP A 29 -2.99 -9.81 -5.85
N ARG A 30 -2.42 -8.64 -5.53
CA ARG A 30 -3.00 -7.72 -4.52
C ARG A 30 -4.40 -7.26 -4.90
N TYR A 31 -4.60 -6.86 -6.15
CA TYR A 31 -5.92 -6.47 -6.65
C TYR A 31 -6.94 -7.62 -6.58
N GLY A 32 -6.52 -8.85 -6.90
CA GLY A 32 -7.36 -10.05 -6.74
C GLY A 32 -7.80 -10.32 -5.30
N ARG A 33 -7.07 -9.79 -4.32
CA ARG A 33 -7.38 -9.85 -2.88
C ARG A 33 -8.06 -8.58 -2.35
N TRP A 34 -8.50 -7.68 -3.23
CA TRP A 34 -9.08 -6.38 -2.90
C TRP A 34 -8.15 -5.42 -2.16
N LEU A 35 -6.83 -5.62 -2.26
CA LEU A 35 -5.81 -4.73 -1.73
C LEU A 35 -5.42 -3.72 -2.83
N ILE A 36 -6.10 -2.57 -2.84
CA ILE A 36 -5.95 -1.57 -3.91
C ILE A 36 -4.75 -0.64 -3.75
N TYR A 37 -4.18 -0.57 -2.55
CA TYR A 37 -3.04 0.27 -2.22
C TYR A 37 -1.78 -0.58 -2.14
N THR A 38 -0.73 -0.13 -2.82
CA THR A 38 0.60 -0.76 -2.78
C THR A 38 1.65 0.34 -2.76
N TYR A 39 2.62 0.26 -1.86
CA TYR A 39 3.76 1.16 -1.88
C TYR A 39 4.75 0.79 -2.99
N SER A 40 5.47 1.80 -3.47
CA SER A 40 6.54 1.67 -4.44
C SER A 40 7.66 2.63 -4.04
N GLY A 41 8.36 2.29 -2.97
CA GLY A 41 9.41 3.15 -2.41
C GLY A 41 8.82 4.47 -1.91
N LEU A 42 9.08 5.59 -2.55
CA LEU A 42 8.55 6.89 -2.11
C LEU A 42 7.10 7.15 -2.56
N PHE A 43 6.58 6.34 -3.48
CA PHE A 43 5.26 6.53 -4.07
C PHE A 43 4.24 5.50 -3.55
N CYS A 44 2.97 5.77 -3.79
CA CYS A 44 1.90 4.80 -3.58
C CYS A 44 1.09 4.64 -4.87
N VAL A 45 0.94 3.40 -5.31
CA VAL A 45 0.13 3.03 -6.46
C VAL A 45 -1.25 2.63 -5.96
N VAL A 46 -2.29 3.17 -6.61
CA VAL A 46 -3.68 2.91 -6.29
C VAL A 46 -4.42 2.46 -7.53
N ILE A 47 -5.05 1.29 -7.47
CA ILE A 47 -5.84 0.74 -8.59
C ILE A 47 -7.32 0.87 -8.25
N ASN A 48 -8.10 1.45 -9.17
CA ASN A 48 -9.54 1.62 -8.98
C ASN A 48 -10.24 0.25 -8.85
N PRO A 49 -10.90 -0.06 -7.71
CA PRO A 49 -11.61 -1.33 -7.52
C PRO A 49 -12.95 -1.43 -8.27
N TYR A 50 -13.47 -0.31 -8.81
CA TYR A 50 -14.83 -0.19 -9.36
C TYR A 50 -15.93 -0.71 -8.42
N LYS A 51 -15.65 -0.76 -7.12
CA LYS A 51 -16.51 -1.25 -6.06
C LYS A 51 -16.25 -0.47 -4.77
N ARG A 52 -17.30 -0.26 -3.97
CA ARG A 52 -17.16 0.32 -2.63
C ARG A 52 -16.52 -0.71 -1.69
N LEU A 53 -15.33 -0.39 -1.18
CA LEU A 53 -14.65 -1.18 -0.15
C LEU A 53 -14.89 -0.58 1.24
N PRO A 54 -15.04 -1.39 2.30
CA PRO A 54 -15.33 -0.91 3.67
C PRO A 54 -14.08 -0.35 4.39
N ILE A 55 -13.14 0.25 3.66
CA ILE A 55 -11.86 0.75 4.18
C ILE A 55 -11.88 2.26 4.52
N TYR A 56 -12.94 2.98 4.12
CA TYR A 56 -13.10 4.41 4.36
C TYR A 56 -14.11 4.68 5.46
N ASN A 57 -13.80 4.23 6.69
CA ASN A 57 -14.65 4.46 7.85
C ASN A 57 -13.85 5.07 9.01
N MET A 58 -14.55 5.61 10.00
CA MET A 58 -13.91 6.29 11.12
C MET A 58 -13.00 5.36 11.95
N LYS A 59 -13.33 4.07 12.05
CA LYS A 59 -12.49 3.09 12.74
C LYS A 59 -11.12 2.95 12.06
N VAL A 60 -11.11 2.92 10.72
CA VAL A 60 -9.86 2.88 9.95
C VAL A 60 -9.10 4.20 10.09
N VAL A 61 -9.75 5.36 10.04
CA VAL A 61 -9.06 6.65 10.27
C VAL A 61 -8.32 6.65 11.62
N LEU A 62 -9.01 6.22 12.69
CA LEU A 62 -8.42 6.14 14.03
C LEU A 62 -7.28 5.12 14.12
N ALA A 63 -7.33 4.04 13.34
CA ALA A 63 -6.26 3.04 13.31
C ALA A 63 -4.96 3.58 12.67
N TYR A 64 -5.06 4.54 11.76
CA TYR A 64 -3.92 5.10 11.02
C TYR A 64 -3.34 6.38 11.62
N ARG A 65 -4.10 7.08 12.47
CA ARG A 65 -3.69 8.35 13.07
C ARG A 65 -2.44 8.18 13.95
N GLY A 66 -1.41 8.99 13.69
CA GLY A 66 -0.14 8.98 14.43
C GLY A 66 0.69 7.70 14.26
N ARG A 67 0.38 6.87 13.26
CA ARG A 67 1.11 5.63 12.98
C ARG A 67 2.17 5.87 11.92
N LYS A 68 3.33 5.23 12.09
CA LYS A 68 4.36 5.23 11.05
C LYS A 68 3.93 4.36 9.88
N ARG A 69 4.34 4.74 8.68
CA ARG A 69 4.11 3.98 7.43
C ARG A 69 4.50 2.51 7.53
N THR A 70 5.56 2.17 8.26
CA THR A 70 6.04 0.79 8.41
C THR A 70 5.20 -0.06 9.37
N GLU A 71 4.33 0.56 10.16
CA GLU A 71 3.50 -0.12 11.18
C GLU A 71 2.09 -0.45 10.66
N VAL A 72 1.70 0.14 9.53
CA VAL A 72 0.35 0.02 8.96
C VAL A 72 0.41 -0.42 7.51
N ALA A 73 -0.64 -1.10 7.07
CA ALA A 73 -0.77 -1.49 5.67
C ALA A 73 -0.81 -0.26 4.75
N PRO A 74 -0.50 -0.40 3.45
CA PRO A 74 -0.59 0.71 2.50
C PRO A 74 -2.01 1.26 2.45
N HIS A 75 -2.15 2.56 2.68
CA HIS A 75 -3.44 3.25 2.60
C HIS A 75 -3.24 4.75 2.41
N LEU A 76 -4.26 5.42 1.85
CA LEU A 76 -4.29 6.87 1.74
C LEU A 76 -4.09 7.56 3.10
N TYR A 77 -4.74 7.06 4.15
CA TYR A 77 -4.65 7.63 5.49
C TYR A 77 -3.23 7.60 6.07
N ALA A 78 -2.43 6.57 5.78
CA ALA A 78 -1.02 6.54 6.19
C ALA A 78 -0.22 7.68 5.53
N ILE A 79 -0.48 7.95 4.26
CA ILE A 79 0.20 9.01 3.49
C ILE A 79 -0.23 10.38 4.01
N SER A 80 -1.54 10.57 4.23
CA SER A 80 -2.08 11.83 4.78
C SER A 80 -1.53 12.13 6.18
N ASP A 81 -1.48 11.14 7.07
CA ASP A 81 -0.95 11.31 8.43
C ASP A 81 0.56 11.60 8.42
N THR A 82 1.31 10.94 7.54
CA THR A 82 2.74 11.22 7.34
C THR A 82 2.97 12.65 6.83
N ALA A 83 2.20 13.10 5.84
CA ALA A 83 2.30 14.46 5.31
C ALA A 83 1.96 15.52 6.37
N TYR A 84 0.90 15.28 7.15
CA TYR A 84 0.50 16.16 8.25
C TYR A 84 1.58 16.24 9.34
N SER A 85 2.12 15.09 9.75
CA SER A 85 3.19 15.02 10.74
C SER A 85 4.46 15.74 10.28
N ASN A 86 4.80 15.65 8.99
CA ASN A 86 5.94 16.36 8.41
C ASN A 86 5.71 17.88 8.32
N MET A 87 4.47 18.33 8.15
CA MET A 87 4.13 19.76 8.13
C MET A 87 4.27 20.40 9.52
N LEU A 88 3.96 19.65 10.58
CA LEU A 88 4.05 20.14 11.98
C LEU A 88 5.46 20.08 12.57
N ARG A 89 6.40 19.47 11.85
CA ARG A 89 7.76 19.23 12.31
C ARG A 89 8.70 20.34 11.85
#